data_AF-A0A392NK28-F1
#
_entry.id   AF-A0A392NK28-F1
#
_cell.length_a   1.000
_cell.length_b   1.000
_cell.length_c   1.000
_cell.angle_alpha   90.00
_cell.angle_beta   90.00
_cell.angle_gamma   90.00
#
_symmetry.space_group_name_H-M   'P 1'
#
loop_
_entity.id
_entity.type
_entity.pdbx_description
1 polymer ?
#
loop_
_entity_poly.entity_id
_entity_poly.type
_entity_poly.pdbx_seq_one_letter_code
_entity_poly.pdbx_strand_id
1 'polypeptide(L)'
;SGPPQYRSRTVFEDASPELVRDFFWDDEYRLRWDDMIVHASTIQECEVTGTMIVQWVRKFPFFCSDREYIIGRRIWDADRAYYCVTKGVPCSSVPRHSKPKRVDLYYSSYCVRAGN
;
A
#
# COMPACT_ATOMS: atom_id res chain seq x y z
N SER A 1 12.76 19.85 6.97
CA SER A 1 13.27 18.79 6.08
C SER A 1 12.47 17.52 6.36
N GLY A 2 11.95 16.85 5.33
CA GLY A 2 11.20 15.60 5.47
C GLY A 2 12.05 14.38 5.08
N PRO A 3 11.51 13.16 5.23
CA PRO A 3 12.15 11.95 4.72
C PRO A 3 12.40 12.06 3.21
N PRO A 4 13.44 11.38 2.67
CA PRO A 4 13.64 11.26 1.24
C PRO A 4 12.40 10.72 0.53
N GLN A 5 12.10 11.26 -0.65
CA GLN A 5 11.02 10.79 -1.51
C GLN A 5 11.62 10.08 -2.73
N TYR A 6 11.08 8.91 -3.05
CA TYR A 6 11.50 8.12 -4.19
C TYR A 6 10.40 8.15 -5.26
N ARG A 7 10.80 8.25 -6.53
CA ARG A 7 9.89 8.20 -7.66
C ARG A 7 10.48 7.27 -8.71
N SER A 8 9.71 6.29 -9.14
CA SER A 8 10.06 5.40 -10.25
C SER A 8 8.99 5.47 -11.34
N ARG A 9 9.34 4.96 -12.52
CA ARG A 9 8.42 4.71 -13.62
C ARG A 9 8.74 3.33 -14.18
N THR A 10 7.71 2.50 -14.33
CA THR A 10 7.81 1.16 -14.91
C THR A 10 6.86 1.06 -16.10
N VAL A 11 7.26 0.33 -17.14
CA VAL A 11 6.41 -0.04 -18.28
C VAL A 11 6.15 -1.54 -18.17
N PHE A 12 4.88 -1.93 -18.28
CA PHE A 12 4.46 -3.32 -18.33
C PHE A 12 4.00 -3.60 -19.77
N GLU A 13 4.70 -4.48 -20.46
CA GLU A 13 4.33 -4.96 -21.79
C GLU A 13 3.23 -6.02 -21.65
N ASP A 14 2.36 -6.13 -22.65
CA ASP A 14 1.29 -7.14 -22.71
C ASP A 14 0.34 -7.18 -21.49
N ALA A 15 0.18 -6.05 -20.81
CA ALA A 15 -0.68 -5.91 -19.63
C ALA A 15 -1.64 -4.71 -19.79
N SER A 16 -2.91 -4.91 -19.45
CA SER A 16 -3.88 -3.82 -19.41
C SER A 16 -3.72 -2.97 -18.13
N PRO A 17 -4.12 -1.68 -18.14
CA PRO A 17 -4.12 -0.85 -16.95
C PRO A 17 -4.93 -1.44 -15.78
N GLU A 18 -6.03 -2.11 -16.06
CA GLU A 18 -6.90 -2.77 -15.08
C GLU A 18 -6.17 -3.95 -14.41
N LEU A 19 -5.47 -4.76 -15.20
CA LEU A 19 -4.68 -5.87 -14.67
C LEU A 19 -3.58 -5.37 -13.72
N VAL A 20 -2.86 -4.33 -14.12
CA VAL A 20 -1.79 -3.73 -13.29
C VAL A 20 -2.39 -3.07 -12.04
N ARG A 21 -3.54 -2.40 -12.17
CA ARG A 21 -4.29 -1.84 -11.04
C ARG A 21 -4.63 -2.91 -10.01
N ASP A 22 -5.25 -4.00 -10.45
CA ASP A 22 -5.73 -5.09 -9.58
C ASP A 22 -4.55 -5.82 -8.93
N PHE A 23 -3.50 -6.11 -9.70
CA PHE A 23 -2.28 -6.73 -9.19
C PHE A 23 -1.66 -5.98 -8.01
N PHE A 24 -1.61 -4.64 -8.06
CA PHE A 24 -1.04 -3.84 -6.97
C PHE A 24 -2.01 -3.55 -5.83
N TRP A 25 -3.33 -3.67 -6.07
CA TRP A 25 -4.37 -3.41 -5.07
C TRP A 25 -4.72 -4.65 -4.23
N ASP A 26 -4.48 -5.85 -4.75
CA ASP A 26 -4.78 -7.12 -4.10
C ASP A 26 -3.73 -7.49 -3.02
N ASP A 27 -4.09 -7.27 -1.75
CA ASP A 27 -3.26 -7.60 -0.60
C ASP A 27 -3.14 -9.11 -0.35
N GLU A 28 -4.17 -9.90 -0.68
CA GLU A 28 -4.11 -11.36 -0.49
C GLU A 28 -3.13 -11.99 -1.48
N TYR A 29 -3.15 -11.50 -2.72
CA TYR A 29 -2.19 -11.90 -3.73
C TYR A 29 -0.79 -11.33 -3.44
N ARG A 30 -0.70 -10.14 -2.83
CA ARG A 30 0.58 -9.52 -2.43
C ARG A 30 1.42 -10.43 -1.54
N LEU A 31 0.78 -11.15 -0.61
CA LEU A 31 1.44 -12.13 0.26
C LEU A 31 2.09 -13.30 -0.49
N ARG A 32 1.72 -13.53 -1.76
CA ARG A 32 2.27 -14.62 -2.59
C ARG A 32 3.49 -14.22 -3.40
N TRP A 33 3.64 -12.93 -3.74
CA TRP A 33 4.70 -12.46 -4.64
C TRP A 33 5.69 -11.48 -3.99
N ASP A 34 5.31 -10.77 -2.93
CA ASP A 34 6.18 -9.85 -2.21
C ASP A 34 6.69 -10.48 -0.92
N ASP A 35 7.89 -11.09 -0.99
CA ASP A 35 8.56 -11.73 0.15
C ASP A 35 8.82 -10.79 1.33
N MET A 36 8.67 -9.48 1.14
CA MET A 36 8.86 -8.48 2.18
C MET A 36 7.56 -8.18 2.95
N ILE A 37 6.39 -8.65 2.51
CA ILE A 37 5.11 -8.48 3.22
C ILE A 37 4.79 -9.81 3.92
N VAL A 38 4.68 -9.79 5.24
CA VAL A 38 4.42 -11.02 6.05
C VAL A 38 3.03 -11.05 6.66
N HIS A 39 2.33 -9.91 6.66
CA HIS A 39 0.95 -9.79 7.10
C HIS A 39 0.27 -8.66 6.33
N ALA A 40 -0.94 -8.89 5.88
CA ALA A 40 -1.82 -7.89 5.30
C ALA A 40 -3.26 -8.19 5.73
N SER A 41 -3.98 -7.18 6.22
CA SER A 41 -5.39 -7.32 6.61
C SER A 41 -6.15 -6.01 6.48
N THR A 42 -7.39 -6.09 6.00
CA THR A 42 -8.33 -4.96 5.99
C THR A 42 -8.94 -4.76 7.38
N ILE A 43 -8.84 -3.55 7.92
CA ILE A 43 -9.44 -3.15 9.20
C ILE A 43 -10.83 -2.55 8.99
N GLN A 44 -10.94 -1.66 8.00
CA GLN A 44 -12.18 -0.96 7.69
C GLN A 44 -12.24 -0.67 6.19
N GLU A 45 -13.44 -0.71 5.64
CA GLU A 45 -13.72 -0.32 4.27
C GLU A 45 -14.97 0.56 4.22
N CYS A 46 -14.92 1.60 3.40
CA CYS A 46 -16.06 2.46 3.09
C CYS A 46 -16.48 2.22 1.64
N GLU A 47 -17.52 1.40 1.46
CA GLU A 47 -18.02 1.01 0.13
C GLU A 47 -18.44 2.21 -0.73
N VAL A 48 -18.93 3.28 -0.12
CA VAL A 48 -19.36 4.50 -0.83
C VAL A 48 -18.18 5.25 -1.47
N THR A 49 -17.02 5.29 -0.81
CA THR A 49 -15.88 6.09 -1.29
C THR A 49 -14.74 5.23 -1.85
N GLY A 50 -14.74 3.93 -1.57
CA GLY A 50 -13.62 3.02 -1.84
C GLY A 50 -12.41 3.27 -0.94
N THR A 51 -12.57 4.02 0.16
CA THR A 51 -11.49 4.26 1.12
C THR A 51 -11.38 3.07 2.08
N MET A 52 -10.16 2.59 2.28
CA MET A 52 -9.86 1.49 3.17
C MET A 52 -8.84 1.89 4.24
N ILE A 53 -8.93 1.27 5.41
CA ILE A 53 -7.85 1.23 6.40
C ILE A 53 -7.33 -0.20 6.44
N VAL A 54 -6.04 -0.38 6.23
CA VAL A 54 -5.38 -1.68 6.20
C VAL A 54 -4.18 -1.71 7.14
N GLN A 55 -3.84 -2.89 7.64
CA GLN A 55 -2.64 -3.17 8.41
C GLN A 55 -1.70 -4.01 7.57
N TRP A 56 -0.48 -3.52 7.38
CA TRP A 56 0.61 -4.27 6.75
C TRP A 56 1.76 -4.47 7.73
N VAL A 57 2.37 -5.65 7.73
CA VAL A 57 3.67 -5.87 8.39
C VAL A 57 4.69 -6.26 7.34
N ARG A 58 5.77 -5.47 7.26
CA ARG A 58 6.91 -5.73 6.39
C ARG A 58 8.06 -6.34 7.16
N LYS A 59 8.61 -7.41 6.60
CA LYS A 59 9.84 -8.05 7.09
C LYS A 59 11.00 -7.07 6.94
N PHE A 60 11.87 -7.00 7.92
CA PHE A 60 13.17 -6.30 7.78
C PHE A 60 14.30 -7.30 8.01
N PRO A 61 15.55 -6.97 7.59
CA PRO A 61 16.70 -7.78 7.94
C PRO A 61 16.76 -8.04 9.46
N PHE A 62 17.19 -9.23 9.86
CA PHE A 62 17.07 -9.75 11.24
C PHE A 62 17.69 -8.87 12.35
N PHE A 63 18.60 -7.96 12.01
CA PHE A 63 19.18 -6.97 12.93
C PHE A 63 18.26 -5.76 13.20
N CYS A 64 17.13 -5.68 12.51
CA CYS A 64 16.07 -4.68 12.68
C CYS A 64 14.78 -5.39 13.08
N SER A 65 13.92 -4.73 13.86
CA SER A 65 12.53 -5.19 13.98
C SER A 65 11.81 -5.09 12.64
N ASP A 66 10.77 -5.89 12.43
CA ASP A 66 9.81 -5.66 11.34
C ASP A 66 9.10 -4.32 11.49
N ARG A 67 8.45 -3.87 10.41
CA ARG A 67 7.74 -2.59 10.37
C ARG A 67 6.25 -2.80 10.18
N GLU A 68 5.45 -2.22 11.06
CA GLU A 68 4.00 -2.22 10.95
C GLU A 68 3.51 -0.89 10.40
N TYR A 69 2.60 -0.95 9.46
CA TYR A 69 1.97 0.21 8.85
C TYR A 69 0.47 0.08 9.04
N ILE A 70 -0.15 1.14 9.54
CA ILE A 70 -1.60 1.31 9.47
C ILE A 70 -1.87 2.36 8.41
N ILE A 71 -2.44 1.93 7.30
CA ILE A 71 -2.50 2.70 6.06
C ILE A 71 -3.95 2.99 5.73
N GLY A 72 -4.28 4.27 5.59
CA GLY A 72 -5.45 4.70 4.85
C GLY A 72 -5.12 4.73 3.37
N ARG A 73 -5.90 4.04 2.54
CA ARG A 73 -5.69 3.98 1.10
C ARG A 73 -6.98 4.15 0.31
N ARG A 74 -6.85 4.63 -0.91
CA ARG A 74 -7.94 4.72 -1.87
C ARG A 74 -7.39 4.60 -3.29
N ILE A 75 -8.15 3.93 -4.15
CA ILE A 75 -7.93 3.93 -5.59
C ILE A 75 -9.18 4.47 -6.30
N TRP A 76 -8.98 5.25 -7.35
CA TRP A 76 -10.08 5.76 -8.18
C TRP A 76 -9.66 5.90 -9.63
N ASP A 77 -10.65 5.87 -10.51
CA ASP A 77 -10.52 6.20 -11.91
C ASP A 77 -10.68 7.72 -12.11
N ALA A 78 -9.82 8.30 -12.96
CA ALA A 78 -9.96 9.66 -13.47
C ALA A 78 -9.16 9.79 -14.78
N ASP A 79 -9.70 10.49 -15.78
CA ASP A 79 -9.00 10.80 -17.04
C ASP A 79 -8.33 9.59 -17.72
N ARG A 80 -9.00 8.43 -17.73
CA ARG A 80 -8.48 7.16 -18.30
C ARG A 80 -7.24 6.62 -17.59
N ALA A 81 -7.05 6.98 -16.33
CA ALA A 81 -5.99 6.48 -15.48
C ALA A 81 -6.56 6.08 -14.11
N TYR A 82 -5.85 5.19 -13.44
CA TYR A 82 -6.11 4.82 -12.06
C TYR A 82 -5.12 5.50 -11.13
N TYR A 83 -5.62 6.23 -10.16
CA TYR A 83 -4.83 6.90 -9.14
C TYR A 83 -4.99 6.19 -7.81
N CYS A 84 -3.88 5.89 -7.16
CA CYS A 84 -3.85 5.31 -5.84
C CYS A 84 -3.07 6.23 -4.90
N VAL A 85 -3.63 6.45 -3.71
CA VAL A 85 -2.94 7.14 -2.62
C VAL A 85 -2.99 6.29 -1.38
N THR A 86 -1.90 6.34 -0.63
CA THR A 86 -1.74 5.65 0.64
C THR A 86 -1.06 6.59 1.63
N LYS A 87 -1.51 6.58 2.88
CA LYS A 87 -0.93 7.39 3.95
C LYS A 87 -1.03 6.66 5.28
N GLY A 88 -0.04 6.82 6.15
CA GLY A 88 -0.15 6.41 7.54
C GLY A 88 -1.33 7.10 8.24
N VAL A 89 -2.17 6.32 8.92
CA VAL A 89 -3.33 6.83 9.67
C VAL A 89 -3.34 6.29 11.10
N PRO A 90 -3.81 7.08 12.08
CA PRO A 90 -4.05 6.56 13.42
C PRO A 90 -5.19 5.55 13.39
N CYS A 91 -5.09 4.50 14.20
CA CYS A 91 -6.12 3.49 14.34
C CYS A 91 -6.11 2.94 15.77
N SER A 92 -7.16 3.23 16.54
CA SER A 92 -7.26 2.84 17.95
C SER A 92 -7.58 1.36 18.14
N SER A 93 -8.20 0.70 17.15
CA SER A 93 -8.52 -0.72 17.20
C SER A 93 -7.29 -1.62 17.07
N VAL A 94 -6.16 -1.09 16.59
CA VAL A 94 -4.88 -1.82 16.51
C VAL A 94 -3.89 -1.19 17.49
N PRO A 95 -3.73 -1.73 18.72
CA PRO A 95 -2.83 -1.17 19.71
C PRO A 95 -1.37 -1.25 19.26
N ARG A 96 -0.53 -0.33 19.73
CA ARG A 96 0.91 -0.34 19.41
C ARG A 96 1.61 -1.39 20.26
N HIS A 97 2.42 -2.22 19.61
CA HIS A 97 3.32 -3.16 20.27
C HIS A 97 4.78 -2.68 20.19
N SER A 98 5.65 -3.26 21.02
CA SER A 98 7.09 -2.96 21.02
C SER A 98 7.80 -3.50 19.76
N LYS A 99 7.26 -4.60 19.22
CA LYS A 99 7.60 -5.27 17.95
C LYS A 99 6.30 -5.83 17.34
N PRO A 100 6.07 -5.75 16.01
CA PRO A 100 6.81 -4.93 15.03
C PRO A 100 6.82 -3.44 15.38
N LYS A 101 7.78 -2.67 14.83
CA LYS A 101 7.87 -1.22 15.04
C LYS A 101 6.90 -0.50 14.12
N ARG A 102 5.89 0.16 14.69
CA ARG A 102 4.92 0.94 13.91
C ARG A 102 5.57 2.16 13.26
N VAL A 103 5.29 2.35 11.97
CA VAL A 103 5.71 3.50 11.16
C VAL A 103 4.54 4.46 11.05
N ASP A 104 4.67 5.62 11.70
CA ASP A 104 3.62 6.64 11.76
C ASP A 104 3.61 7.54 10.51
N LEU A 105 4.79 7.95 10.05
CA LEU A 105 4.95 8.79 8.87
C LEU A 105 5.18 7.92 7.63
N TYR A 106 4.11 7.73 6.87
CA TYR A 106 4.14 7.03 5.59
C TYR A 106 3.25 7.75 4.58
N TYR A 107 3.74 7.90 3.36
CA TYR A 107 2.99 8.40 2.21
C TYR A 107 3.53 7.75 0.95
N SER A 108 2.63 7.25 0.10
CA SER A 108 2.97 6.75 -1.23
C SER A 108 1.77 6.91 -2.15
N SER A 109 2.04 7.18 -3.42
CA SER A 109 1.03 7.27 -4.46
C SER A 109 1.57 6.72 -5.77
N TYR A 110 0.67 6.19 -6.59
CA TYR A 110 0.99 5.73 -7.93
C TYR A 110 -0.16 5.99 -8.89
N CYS A 111 0.18 6.05 -10.17
CA CYS A 111 -0.76 6.22 -11.28
C CYS A 111 -0.52 5.09 -12.28
N VAL A 112 -1.58 4.38 -12.64
CA VAL A 112 -1.58 3.38 -13.69
C VAL A 112 -2.34 3.96 -14.88
N ARG A 113 -1.74 3.92 -16.07
CA ARG A 113 -2.33 4.43 -17.31
C ARG A 113 -1.87 3.58 -18.47
N ALA A 114 -2.66 3.56 -19.54
CA ALA A 114 -2.27 2.91 -20.79
C ALA A 114 -0.95 3.48 -21.31
N GLY A 115 -0.12 2.60 -21.90
CA GLY A 115 1.02 3.02 -22.71
C GLY A 115 0.53 3.81 -23.91
N ASN A 116 1.30 4.81 -24.32
CA ASN A 116 1.07 5.49 -25.60
C ASN A 116 1.43 4.58 -26.76
#